data_AF-A0A976LGC4-F1
#
_entry.id   AF-A0A976LGC4-F1
#
_cell.length_a   1.000
_cell.length_b   1.000
_cell.length_c   1.000
_cell.angle_alpha   90.00
_cell.angle_beta   90.00
_cell.angle_gamma   90.00
#
_symmetry.space_group_name_H-M   'P 1'
#
loop_
_entity.id
_entity.type
_entity.pdbx_description
1 polymer ?
#
loop_
_entity_poly.entity_id
_entity_poly.type
_entity_poly.pdbx_seq_one_letter_code
_entity_poly.pdbx_strand_id
1 'polypeptide(L)' 'RFAEPQEIAGVVLFLCSDLASYVTGQTLHVNGGWVT' A
#
# COMPACT_ATOMS: atom_id res chain seq x y z
N ARG A 1 4.69 -10.73 10.94
CA ARG A 1 5.40 -11.58 9.95
C ARG A 1 5.95 -10.68 8.85
N PHE A 2 6.95 -11.12 8.08
CA PHE A 2 7.33 -10.39 6.87
C PHE A 2 6.22 -10.51 5.82
N ALA A 3 6.06 -9.45 5.05
CA ALA A 3 5.15 -9.43 3.92
C ALA A 3 5.78 -10.21 2.75
N GLU A 4 4.95 -10.95 2.04
CA GLU A 4 5.34 -11.51 0.74
C GLU A 4 5.35 -10.38 -0.31
N PRO A 5 6.19 -10.46 -1.36
CA PRO A 5 6.27 -9.42 -2.38
C PRO A 5 4.93 -9.05 -3.01
N GLN A 6 4.02 -10.03 -3.17
CA GLN A 6 2.68 -9.83 -3.75
C GLN A 6 1.79 -8.93 -2.87
N GLU A 7 1.99 -8.93 -1.56
CA GLU A 7 1.22 -8.09 -0.64
C GLU A 7 1.60 -6.62 -0.78
N ILE A 8 2.87 -6.33 -1.08
CA ILE A 8 3.33 -4.98 -1.41
C ILE A 8 2.86 -4.57 -2.81
N ALA A 9 2.98 -5.48 -3.79
CA ALA A 9 2.57 -5.21 -5.18
C ALA A 9 1.08 -4.87 -5.30
N GLY A 10 0.21 -5.49 -4.50
CA GLY A 10 -1.22 -5.17 -4.48
C GLY A 10 -1.51 -3.72 -4.08
N VAL A 11 -0.78 -3.20 -3.08
CA VAL A 11 -0.92 -1.79 -2.66
C VAL A 11 -0.39 -0.84 -3.73
N VAL A 12 0.72 -1.17 -4.37
CA VAL A 12 1.24 -0.39 -5.50
C VAL A 12 0.24 -0.37 -6.65
N LEU A 13 -0.36 -1.52 -6.99
CA LEU A 13 -1.37 -1.62 -8.04
C LEU A 13 -2.61 -0.77 -7.71
N PHE A 14 -3.06 -0.76 -6.46
CA PHE A 14 -4.13 0.14 -6.01
C PHE A 14 -3.76 1.61 -6.25
N LEU A 15 -2.57 2.04 -5.82
CA LEU A 15 -2.10 3.42 -6.01
C LEU A 15 -1.95 3.83 -7.48
N CYS A 16 -1.66 2.87 -8.37
CA CYS A 16 -1.59 3.10 -9.81
C CYS A 16 -2.95 3.01 -10.54
N SER A 17 -4.02 2.65 -9.85
CA SER A 17 -5.36 2.48 -10.42
C SER A 17 -6.23 3.72 -10.22
N ASP A 18 -7.34 3.81 -10.97
CA ASP A 18 -8.34 4.88 -10.82
C ASP A 18 -8.98 4.93 -9.42
N LEU A 19 -8.92 3.82 -8.67
CA LEU A 19 -9.42 3.74 -7.29
C LEU A 19 -8.66 4.68 -6.34
N ALA A 20 -7.41 5.03 -6.69
CA ALA A 20 -6.59 5.95 -5.91
C ALA A 20 -6.58 7.38 -6.49
N SER A 21 -7.51 7.72 -7.39
CA SER A 21 -7.55 9.02 -8.09
C SER A 21 -7.56 10.27 -7.19
N TYR A 22 -7.95 10.13 -5.93
CA TYR A 22 -7.95 11.22 -4.94
C TYR A 22 -6.90 11.05 -3.83
N VAL A 23 -6.06 10.02 -3.90
CA VAL A 23 -5.02 9.74 -2.90
C VAL A 23 -3.72 10.39 -3.36
N THR A 24 -3.32 11.47 -2.71
CA THR A 24 -2.06 12.17 -3.00
C THR A 24 -1.41 12.72 -1.73
N GLY A 25 -0.07 12.81 -1.74
CA GLY A 25 0.72 13.32 -0.60
C GLY A 25 0.68 12.45 0.66
N GLN A 26 0.14 11.23 0.58
CA GLN A 26 0.02 10.32 1.72
C GLN A 26 1.14 9.27 1.71
N THR A 27 1.61 8.90 2.90
CA THR A 27 2.48 7.73 3.10
C THR A 27 1.62 6.58 3.61
N LEU A 28 1.52 5.50 2.85
CA LEU A 28 0.75 4.31 3.22
C LEU A 28 1.68 3.23 3.78
N HIS A 29 1.57 2.95 5.07
CA HIS A 29 2.37 1.93 5.74
C HIS A 29 1.83 0.52 5.48
N VAL A 30 2.58 -0.29 4.74
CA VAL A 30 2.26 -1.70 4.46
C VAL A 30 3.18 -2.60 5.27
N ASN A 31 2.95 -2.67 6.59
CA ASN A 31 3.85 -3.35 7.53
C ASN A 31 3.13 -4.32 8.49
N GLY A 32 1.86 -4.64 8.23
CA GLY A 32 1.08 -5.53 9.08
C GLY A 32 0.83 -5.00 10.49
N GLY A 33 0.82 -3.67 10.67
CA GLY A 33 0.55 -3.01 11.97
C GLY A 33 1.78 -2.83 12.86
N TRP A 34 2.99 -2.88 12.28
CA TRP A 34 4.24 -2.81 13.06
C TRP A 34 4.48 -1.46 13.76
N VAL A 35 4.01 -0.36 13.19
CA VAL A 35 4.22 1.02 13.71
C VAL A 35 2.93 1.68 14.19
N THR A 36 1.88 0.87 14.40
CA THR A 36 0.55 1.33 14.82
C THR A 36 0.44 1.37 16.33
#